data_AF-A0A7L5A2U8-F1
#
_entry.id   AF-A0A7L5A2U8-F1
#
_cell.length_a   1.000
_cell.length_b   1.000
_cell.length_c   1.000
_cell.angle_alpha   90.00
_cell.angle_beta   90.00
_cell.angle_gamma   90.00
#
_symmetry.space_group_name_H-M   'P 1'
#
loop_
_entity.id
_entity.type
_entity.pdbx_description
1 polymer ?
#
loop_
_entity_poly.entity_id
_entity_poly.type
_entity_poly.pdbx_seq_one_letter_code
_entity_poly.pdbx_strand_id
1 'polypeptide(L)'
;MLEGKQIFEGSHDLSPRETIRWWIARLPLFNLSLFVVGIITWLLVLIAGSNAVKPGEDFEEPFMMILGPPVYAVLANLCYFLGPLSDVLFRIGQRRVTLFKTGFVFSLILTALPGAWAVTAWLITIHTGKKLGT
;
A
#
# COMPACT_ATOMS: atom_id res chain seq x y z
N MET A 1 -20.63 -2.06 -12.17
CA MET A 1 -20.62 -0.98 -11.15
C MET A 1 -21.49 -1.35 -9.94
N LEU A 2 -21.32 -2.56 -9.39
CA LEU A 2 -22.07 -3.06 -8.20
C LEU A 2 -21.16 -3.67 -7.12
N GLU A 3 -19.83 -3.78 -7.35
CA GLU A 3 -18.92 -4.52 -6.45
C GLU A 3 -18.43 -3.71 -5.23
N GLY A 4 -18.48 -2.37 -5.28
CA GLY A 4 -17.94 -1.52 -4.21
C GLY A 4 -18.68 -1.63 -2.87
N LYS A 5 -19.99 -1.96 -2.90
CA LYS A 5 -20.84 -1.95 -1.69
C LYS A 5 -20.70 -3.22 -0.85
N GLN A 6 -20.52 -4.38 -1.50
CA GLN A 6 -20.41 -5.68 -0.83
C GLN A 6 -19.07 -5.89 -0.11
N ILE A 7 -18.01 -5.18 -0.51
CA ILE A 7 -16.69 -5.27 0.14
C ILE A 7 -16.76 -4.75 1.58
N PHE A 8 -17.60 -3.75 1.84
CA PHE A 8 -17.66 -3.03 3.11
C PHE A 8 -18.96 -3.23 3.90
N GLU A 9 -19.83 -4.14 3.48
CA GLU A 9 -20.98 -4.53 4.30
C GLU A 9 -20.51 -5.41 5.46
N GLY A 10 -20.79 -4.95 6.67
CA GLY A 10 -20.52 -5.68 7.91
C GLY A 10 -21.62 -6.71 8.13
N SER A 11 -21.29 -7.99 8.07
CA SER A 11 -22.20 -9.05 8.47
C SER A 11 -22.25 -9.16 9.99
N HIS A 12 -23.46 -9.34 10.53
CA HIS A 12 -23.77 -9.64 11.93
C HIS A 12 -22.92 -10.80 12.50
N ASP A 13 -22.83 -10.89 13.83
CA ASP A 13 -22.04 -11.86 14.63
C ASP A 13 -21.68 -13.16 13.90
N LEU A 14 -20.59 -13.11 13.16
CA LEU A 14 -20.08 -14.23 12.38
C LEU A 14 -19.33 -15.20 13.30
N SER A 15 -19.48 -16.50 13.05
CA SER A 15 -18.62 -17.50 13.68
C SER A 15 -17.14 -17.24 13.34
N PRO A 16 -16.17 -17.73 14.14
CA PRO A 16 -14.75 -17.56 13.86
C PRO A 16 -14.34 -18.04 12.45
N ARG A 17 -14.97 -19.12 11.96
CA ARG A 17 -14.73 -19.65 10.61
C ARG A 17 -15.24 -18.71 9.51
N GLU A 18 -16.41 -18.13 9.68
CA GLU A 18 -16.97 -17.16 8.74
C GLU A 18 -16.18 -15.85 8.76
N THR A 19 -15.68 -15.46 9.94
CA THR A 19 -14.75 -14.34 10.10
C THR A 19 -13.49 -14.54 9.27
N ILE A 20 -12.83 -15.69 9.41
CA ILE A 20 -11.63 -16.01 8.63
C ILE A 20 -11.95 -16.02 7.12
N ARG A 21 -13.07 -16.64 6.70
CA ARG A 21 -13.49 -16.64 5.29
C ARG A 21 -13.72 -15.23 4.75
N TRP A 22 -14.34 -14.35 5.54
CA TRP A 22 -14.58 -12.96 5.16
C TRP A 22 -13.26 -12.21 4.86
N TRP A 23 -12.23 -12.45 5.68
CA TRP A 23 -10.89 -11.88 5.49
C TRP A 23 -10.17 -12.51 4.29
N ILE A 24 -10.21 -13.83 4.12
CA ILE A 24 -9.56 -14.50 2.98
C ILE A 24 -10.19 -14.06 1.65
N ALA A 25 -11.51 -13.90 1.58
CA ALA A 25 -12.21 -13.49 0.36
C ALA A 25 -11.77 -12.10 -0.15
N ARG A 26 -11.23 -11.25 0.71
CA ARG A 26 -10.76 -9.88 0.37
C ARG A 26 -9.26 -9.80 0.11
N LEU A 27 -8.52 -10.88 0.37
CA LEU A 27 -7.08 -10.92 0.15
C LEU A 27 -6.69 -10.67 -1.33
N PRO A 28 -7.40 -11.22 -2.35
CA PRO A 28 -7.07 -10.93 -3.74
C PRO A 28 -7.22 -9.45 -4.10
N LEU A 29 -8.28 -8.80 -3.60
CA LEU A 29 -8.50 -7.37 -3.82
C LEU A 29 -7.44 -6.52 -3.14
N PHE A 30 -7.08 -6.86 -1.90
CA PHE A 30 -6.01 -6.20 -1.15
C PHE A 30 -4.69 -6.26 -1.94
N ASN A 31 -4.26 -7.47 -2.33
CA ASN A 31 -3.02 -7.68 -3.05
C ASN A 31 -3.02 -7.04 -4.45
N LEU A 32 -4.13 -7.13 -5.19
CA LEU A 32 -4.26 -6.47 -6.49
C LEU A 32 -4.15 -4.95 -6.38
N SER A 33 -4.79 -4.35 -5.36
CA SER A 33 -4.73 -2.90 -5.15
C SER A 33 -3.31 -2.45 -4.79
N LEU A 34 -2.62 -3.17 -3.89
CA LEU A 34 -1.23 -2.87 -3.57
C LEU A 34 -0.31 -3.06 -4.77
N PHE A 35 -0.55 -4.07 -5.60
CA PHE A 35 0.22 -4.28 -6.82
C PHE A 35 0.06 -3.12 -7.80
N VAL A 36 -1.18 -2.71 -8.08
CA VAL A 36 -1.46 -1.57 -8.98
C VAL A 36 -0.85 -0.28 -8.46
N VAL A 37 -1.04 0.04 -7.17
CA VAL A 37 -0.43 1.23 -6.57
C VAL A 37 1.09 1.14 -6.56
N GLY A 38 1.66 -0.04 -6.29
CA GLY A 38 3.10 -0.27 -6.34
C GLY A 38 3.69 -0.01 -7.73
N ILE A 39 3.04 -0.49 -8.79
CA ILE A 39 3.46 -0.21 -10.18
C ILE A 39 3.40 1.30 -10.49
N ILE A 40 2.32 1.98 -10.07
CA ILE A 40 2.20 3.43 -10.27
C ILE A 40 3.30 4.16 -9.50
N THR A 41 3.52 3.83 -8.23
CA THR A 41 4.60 4.37 -7.41
C THR A 41 5.95 4.18 -8.07
N TRP A 42 6.23 2.98 -8.56
CA TRP A 42 7.50 2.64 -9.20
C TRP A 42 7.73 3.47 -10.47
N LEU A 43 6.70 3.62 -11.32
CA LEU A 43 6.78 4.49 -12.50
C LEU A 43 6.99 5.97 -12.11
N LEU A 44 6.35 6.45 -11.05
CA LEU A 44 6.57 7.82 -10.55
C LEU A 44 8.00 8.02 -10.06
N VAL A 45 8.56 7.05 -9.32
CA VAL A 45 9.95 7.11 -8.88
C VAL A 45 10.91 7.13 -10.08
N LEU A 46 10.69 6.25 -11.08
CA LEU A 46 11.53 6.21 -12.28
C LEU A 46 11.45 7.50 -13.11
N ILE A 47 10.26 8.07 -13.29
CA ILE A 47 10.09 9.24 -14.16
C ILE A 47 10.42 10.52 -13.39
N ALA A 48 9.78 10.76 -12.25
CA ALA A 48 9.96 12.00 -11.49
C ALA A 48 11.30 12.01 -10.74
N GLY A 49 11.69 10.89 -10.12
CA GLY A 49 12.96 10.77 -9.40
C GLY A 49 14.16 11.03 -10.30
N SER A 50 14.23 10.39 -11.47
CA SER A 50 15.33 10.61 -12.44
C SER A 50 15.39 12.03 -12.98
N ASN A 51 14.27 12.77 -13.01
CA ASN A 51 14.28 14.18 -13.38
C ASN A 51 14.63 15.12 -12.21
N ALA A 52 14.39 14.68 -10.97
CA ALA A 52 14.68 15.46 -9.77
C ALA A 52 16.19 15.52 -9.44
N VAL A 53 16.95 14.47 -9.78
CA VAL A 53 18.37 14.32 -9.45
C VAL A 53 19.32 14.69 -10.60
N LYS A 54 20.59 14.96 -10.26
CA LYS A 54 21.68 15.16 -11.24
C LYS A 54 21.99 13.85 -11.98
N PRO A 55 22.44 13.90 -13.24
CA PRO A 55 22.92 12.70 -13.92
C PRO A 55 24.09 12.06 -13.15
N GLY A 56 23.97 10.76 -12.83
CA GLY A 56 24.97 10.03 -12.04
C GLY A 56 24.67 9.95 -10.54
N GLU A 57 23.63 10.63 -10.06
CA GLU A 57 23.09 10.46 -8.70
C GLU A 57 21.86 9.56 -8.75
N ASP A 58 21.79 8.61 -7.83
CA ASP A 58 20.67 7.69 -7.70
C ASP A 58 19.63 8.26 -6.74
N PHE A 59 18.37 8.37 -7.19
CA PHE A 59 17.26 8.79 -6.32
C PHE A 59 16.90 7.69 -5.30
N GLU A 60 17.04 6.43 -5.70
CA GLU A 60 16.84 5.24 -4.86
C GLU A 60 17.89 4.20 -5.25
N GLU A 61 18.48 3.51 -4.26
CA GLU A 61 19.54 2.55 -4.55
C GLU A 61 18.99 1.36 -5.38
N PRO A 62 19.71 0.92 -6.44
CA PRO A 62 19.24 -0.15 -7.33
C PRO A 62 18.86 -1.44 -6.61
N PHE A 63 19.56 -1.76 -5.52
CA PHE A 63 19.28 -2.94 -4.71
C PHE A 63 17.94 -2.83 -3.96
N MET A 64 17.62 -1.64 -3.42
CA MET A 64 16.36 -1.38 -2.73
C MET A 64 15.17 -1.38 -3.71
N MET A 65 15.36 -0.98 -4.96
CA MET A 65 14.32 -1.09 -5.99
C MET A 65 13.97 -2.55 -6.33
N ILE A 66 14.94 -3.48 -6.24
CA ILE A 66 14.72 -4.90 -6.56
C ILE A 66 14.19 -5.66 -5.35
N LEU A 67 14.78 -5.46 -4.17
CA LEU A 67 14.41 -6.21 -2.96
C LEU A 67 13.30 -5.56 -2.14
N GLY A 68 13.14 -4.24 -2.23
CA GLY A 68 12.11 -3.49 -1.51
C GLY A 68 10.70 -4.00 -1.79
N PRO A 69 10.27 -4.13 -3.07
CA PRO A 69 8.91 -4.57 -3.37
C PRO A 69 8.59 -5.99 -2.88
N PRO A 70 9.44 -7.03 -3.08
CA PRO A 70 9.21 -8.36 -2.50
C PRO A 70 9.15 -8.36 -0.97
N VAL A 71 10.09 -7.67 -0.30
CA VAL A 71 10.11 -7.58 1.17
C VAL A 71 8.85 -6.90 1.69
N TYR A 72 8.46 -5.78 1.06
CA TYR A 72 7.23 -5.06 1.39
C TYR A 72 5.99 -5.92 1.19
N ALA A 73 5.91 -6.67 0.08
CA ALA A 73 4.78 -7.55 -0.20
C ALA A 73 4.61 -8.62 0.90
N VAL A 74 5.70 -9.22 1.37
CA VAL A 74 5.68 -10.17 2.50
C VAL A 74 5.18 -9.50 3.77
N LEU A 75 5.77 -8.35 4.14
CA LEU A 75 5.37 -7.62 5.35
C LEU A 75 3.91 -7.16 5.30
N ALA A 76 3.43 -6.66 4.16
CA ALA A 76 2.05 -6.24 3.97
C ALA A 76 1.07 -7.41 4.14
N ASN A 77 1.41 -8.59 3.62
CA ASN A 77 0.60 -9.80 3.82
C ASN A 77 0.62 -10.26 5.28
N LEU A 78 1.76 -10.20 5.97
CA LEU A 78 1.83 -10.49 7.42
C LEU A 78 0.94 -9.54 8.24
N CYS A 79 1.00 -8.23 7.95
CA CYS A 79 0.12 -7.25 8.57
C CYS A 79 -1.35 -7.53 8.28
N TYR A 80 -1.68 -7.96 7.06
CA TYR A 80 -3.04 -8.36 6.70
C TYR A 80 -3.52 -9.55 7.54
N PHE A 81 -2.68 -10.57 7.75
CA PHE A 81 -3.00 -11.74 8.57
C PHE A 81 -3.24 -11.41 10.05
N LEU A 82 -2.70 -10.30 10.57
CA LEU A 82 -3.01 -9.83 11.93
C LEU A 82 -4.47 -9.34 12.06
N GLY A 83 -5.09 -8.93 10.96
CA GLY A 83 -6.51 -8.54 10.89
C GLY A 83 -7.47 -9.64 11.38
N PRO A 84 -7.55 -10.81 10.73
CA PRO A 84 -8.39 -11.91 11.18
C PRO A 84 -8.00 -12.44 12.57
N LEU A 85 -6.71 -12.43 12.92
CA LEU A 85 -6.25 -12.86 14.24
C LEU A 85 -6.79 -11.95 15.35
N SER A 86 -6.64 -10.63 15.20
CA SER A 86 -7.15 -9.66 16.16
C SER A 86 -8.68 -9.68 16.27
N ASP A 87 -9.37 -9.89 15.15
CA ASP A 87 -10.84 -9.99 15.12
C ASP A 87 -11.37 -11.21 15.87
N VAL A 88 -10.70 -12.37 15.74
CA VAL A 88 -11.04 -13.59 16.49
C VAL A 88 -10.69 -13.47 17.97
N LEU A 89 -9.52 -12.91 18.30
CA LEU A 89 -9.05 -12.77 19.68
C LEU A 89 -9.86 -11.74 20.48
N PHE A 90 -10.13 -10.58 19.89
CA PHE A 90 -10.79 -9.47 20.58
C PHE A 90 -12.29 -9.34 20.27
N ARG A 91 -12.86 -10.25 19.48
CA ARG A 91 -14.28 -10.26 19.06
C ARG A 91 -14.74 -8.88 18.57
N ILE A 92 -13.97 -8.31 17.64
CA ILE A 92 -14.14 -6.94 17.13
C ILE A 92 -15.51 -6.77 16.43
N GLY A 93 -16.10 -7.87 15.93
CA GLY A 93 -17.49 -7.94 15.50
C GLY A 93 -17.78 -6.90 14.41
N GLN A 94 -18.74 -6.01 14.65
CA GLN A 94 -19.16 -5.01 13.67
C GLN A 94 -18.08 -3.99 13.28
N ARG A 95 -17.00 -3.83 14.07
CA ARG A 95 -15.89 -2.90 13.74
C ARG A 95 -14.89 -3.48 12.74
N ARG A 96 -15.05 -4.75 12.32
CA ARG A 96 -14.19 -5.43 11.34
C ARG A 96 -14.03 -4.67 10.04
N VAL A 97 -15.12 -4.14 9.50
CA VAL A 97 -15.11 -3.35 8.26
C VAL A 97 -14.23 -2.12 8.43
N THR A 98 -14.37 -1.42 9.55
CA THR A 98 -13.55 -0.23 9.85
C THR A 98 -12.08 -0.62 9.99
N LEU A 99 -11.78 -1.72 10.68
CA LEU A 99 -10.42 -2.20 10.83
C LEU A 99 -9.78 -2.55 9.47
N PHE A 100 -10.50 -3.28 8.62
CA PHE A 100 -10.07 -3.58 7.26
C PHE A 100 -9.87 -2.31 6.44
N LYS A 101 -10.82 -1.37 6.47
CA LYS A 101 -10.71 -0.09 5.74
C LYS A 101 -9.49 0.70 6.17
N THR A 102 -9.28 0.87 7.47
CA THR A 102 -8.14 1.62 8.00
C THR A 102 -6.82 0.96 7.64
N GLY A 103 -6.70 -0.37 7.81
CA GLY A 103 -5.51 -1.12 7.41
C GLY A 103 -5.24 -1.04 5.91
N PHE A 104 -6.28 -1.19 5.08
CA PHE A 104 -6.20 -1.08 3.64
C PHE A 104 -5.74 0.30 3.18
N VAL A 105 -6.38 1.37 3.66
CA VAL A 105 -6.00 2.76 3.33
C VAL A 105 -4.58 3.05 3.81
N PHE A 106 -4.22 2.62 5.02
CA PHE A 106 -2.86 2.77 5.54
C PHE A 106 -1.82 2.10 4.63
N SER A 107 -2.05 0.85 4.22
CA SER A 107 -1.14 0.14 3.30
C SER A 107 -1.04 0.83 1.94
N LEU A 108 -2.15 1.33 1.38
CA LEU A 108 -2.13 2.09 0.12
C LEU A 108 -1.32 3.37 0.24
N ILE A 109 -1.52 4.15 1.31
CA ILE A 109 -0.74 5.37 1.57
C ILE A 109 0.75 5.05 1.69
N LEU A 110 1.09 4.01 2.46
CA LEU A 110 2.47 3.61 2.66
C LEU A 110 3.13 3.16 1.34
N THR A 111 2.37 2.45 0.49
CA THR A 111 2.83 2.04 -0.85
C THR A 111 2.99 3.23 -1.80
N ALA A 112 2.14 4.26 -1.66
CA ALA A 112 2.19 5.47 -2.48
C ALA A 112 3.31 6.45 -2.09
N LEU A 113 3.84 6.33 -0.87
CA LEU A 113 4.73 7.32 -0.26
C LEU A 113 6.02 7.59 -1.06
N PRO A 114 6.76 6.57 -1.56
CA PRO A 114 7.97 6.81 -2.35
C PRO A 114 7.67 7.59 -3.65
N GLY A 115 6.55 7.29 -4.31
CA GLY A 115 6.14 7.95 -5.54
C GLY A 115 5.70 9.40 -5.29
N ALA A 116 4.97 9.62 -4.20
CA ALA A 116 4.60 10.98 -3.76
C ALA A 116 5.85 11.81 -3.43
N TRP A 117 6.86 11.21 -2.80
CA TRP A 117 8.14 11.86 -2.54
C TRP A 117 8.88 12.21 -3.84
N ALA A 118 8.97 11.28 -4.79
CA ALA A 118 9.59 11.52 -6.09
C ALA A 118 8.96 12.68 -6.86
N VAL A 119 7.63 12.76 -6.88
CA VAL A 119 6.89 13.87 -7.49
C VAL A 119 7.18 15.18 -6.77
N THR A 120 7.17 15.18 -5.43
CA THR A 120 7.46 16.38 -4.63
C THR A 120 8.87 16.91 -4.90
N ALA A 121 9.86 16.00 -4.91
CA ALA A 121 11.25 16.31 -5.23
C ALA A 121 11.39 16.93 -6.63
N TRP A 122 10.72 16.35 -7.63
CA TRP A 122 10.73 16.88 -8.99
C TRP A 122 10.11 18.26 -9.10
N LEU A 123 8.99 18.51 -8.43
CA LEU A 123 8.35 19.84 -8.38
C LEU A 123 9.25 20.90 -7.75
N ILE A 124 9.98 20.54 -6.68
CA ILE A 124 10.97 21.42 -6.06
C ILE A 124 12.09 21.75 -7.05
N THR A 125 12.59 20.77 -7.80
CA THR A 125 13.60 20.98 -8.84
C THR A 125 13.10 21.92 -9.94
N ILE A 126 11.85 21.77 -10.39
CA ILE A 126 11.25 22.68 -11.38
C ILE A 126 11.15 24.11 -10.82
N HIS A 127 10.69 24.26 -9.57
CA HIS A 127 10.47 25.57 -8.98
C HIS A 127 11.79 26.31 -8.66
N THR A 128 12.80 25.59 -8.19
CA THR A 128 14.10 26.18 -7.79
C THR A 128 15.13 26.23 -8.91
N GLY A 129 14.92 25.46 -9.99
CA GLY A 129 15.91 25.24 -11.05
C GLY A 129 17.13 24.43 -10.60
N LYS A 130 17.14 23.92 -9.37
CA LYS A 130 18.26 23.16 -8.79
C LYS A 130 17.88 21.71 -8.64
N LYS A 131 18.65 20.83 -9.26
CA LYS A 131 18.54 19.38 -9.07
C LYS A 131 19.06 18.99 -7.70
N LEU A 132 18.41 17.99 -7.08
CA LEU A 132 18.86 17.40 -5.83
C LEU A 132 20.17 16.62 -6.06
N GLY A 133 21.11 16.75 -5.13
CA GLY A 133 22.46 16.19 -5.20
C GLY A 133 23.51 17.23 -4.80
N THR A 134 24.49 16.81 -4.01
CA THR A 134 25.65 17.63 -3.60
C THR A 134 26.39 18.21 -4.80
#